data_AF-A0A914RP07-F1
#
_entry.id   AF-A0A914RP07-F1
#
_cell.length_a   1.000
_cell.length_b   1.000
_cell.length_c   1.000
_cell.angle_alpha   90.00
_cell.angle_beta   90.00
_cell.angle_gamma   90.00
#
_symmetry.space_group_name_H-M   'P 1'
#
loop_
_entity.id
_entity.type
_entity.pdbx_description
1 polymer ?
#
loop_
_entity_poly.entity_id
_entity_poly.type
_entity_poly.pdbx_seq_one_letter_code
_entity_poly.pdbx_strand_id
1 'polypeptide(L)'
;MGILALLDEQCLFPKATDKSLVEKLLVNHAKHPKFVIPEMRAKSDFAVIHYAGRVDYSADQWLMKNMDPLNENVVALFQNSSDPFVVSIWKDAEFAGICASELNETAFGVRTKKGMFRTVSQMHKEQLTRLMTTLRNTSPHFVRCIIPNHEKKVSSYMAFLSLFSFTFS
;
A
#
# COMPACT_ATOMS: atom_id res chain seq x y z
N MET A 1 12.12 11.01 1.51
CA MET A 1 10.80 10.38 1.75
C MET A 1 10.82 8.96 1.20
N GLY A 2 9.97 8.06 1.69
CA GLY A 2 9.87 6.70 1.14
C GLY A 2 8.78 6.61 0.06
N ILE A 3 8.72 5.47 -0.64
CA ILE A 3 7.76 5.22 -1.73
C ILE A 3 6.31 5.46 -1.28
N LEU A 4 5.89 4.84 -0.17
CA LEU A 4 4.52 5.00 0.37
C LEU A 4 4.21 6.44 0.81
N ALA A 5 5.21 7.16 1.32
CA ALA A 5 5.01 8.56 1.72
C ALA A 5 4.78 9.47 0.51
N LEU A 6 5.50 9.23 -0.60
CA LEU A 6 5.28 9.95 -1.86
C LEU A 6 3.93 9.57 -2.48
N LEU A 7 3.52 8.31 -2.37
CA LEU A 7 2.19 7.86 -2.78
C LEU A 7 1.08 8.60 -2.01
N ASP A 8 1.20 8.69 -0.69
CA ASP A 8 0.23 9.41 0.16
C ASP A 8 0.17 10.90 -0.19
N GLU A 9 1.32 11.53 -0.39
CA GLU A 9 1.41 12.92 -0.82
C GLU A 9 0.73 13.13 -2.19
N GLN A 10 0.94 12.22 -3.15
CA GLN A 10 0.30 12.29 -4.46
C GLN A 10 -1.21 12.09 -4.42
N CYS A 11 -1.74 11.31 -3.48
CA CYS A 11 -3.18 11.14 -3.31
C CYS A 11 -3.91 12.42 -2.85
N LEU A 12 -3.17 13.40 -2.29
CA LEU A 12 -3.72 14.70 -1.87
C LEU A 12 -3.88 15.69 -3.04
N PHE A 13 -3.22 15.45 -4.17
CA PHE A 13 -3.24 16.38 -5.30
C PHE A 13 -4.30 15.97 -6.34
N PRO A 14 -5.31 16.81 -6.61
CA PRO A 14 -6.44 16.45 -7.48
C PRO A 14 -6.06 16.23 -8.96
N LYS A 15 -4.87 16.67 -9.38
CA LYS A 15 -4.34 16.49 -10.74
C LYS A 15 -3.18 15.48 -10.82
N ALA A 16 -2.84 14.82 -9.71
CA ALA A 16 -1.80 13.80 -9.73
C ALA A 16 -2.28 12.58 -10.51
N THR A 17 -1.35 11.92 -11.17
CA THR A 17 -1.57 10.67 -11.92
C THR A 17 -0.52 9.66 -11.50
N ASP A 18 -0.76 8.38 -11.78
CA ASP A 18 0.23 7.33 -11.49
C ASP A 18 1.57 7.62 -12.21
N LYS A 19 1.53 8.27 -13.38
CA LYS A 19 2.72 8.72 -14.11
C LYS A 19 3.49 9.80 -13.34
N SER A 20 2.80 10.82 -12.81
CA SER A 20 3.46 11.88 -12.02
C SER A 20 4.06 11.34 -10.71
N LEU A 21 3.42 10.31 -10.12
CA LEU A 21 3.99 9.57 -9.01
C LEU A 21 5.31 8.88 -9.39
N VAL A 22 5.31 8.13 -10.51
CA VAL A 22 6.52 7.42 -10.99
C VAL A 22 7.64 8.41 -11.26
N GLU A 23 7.39 9.51 -11.98
CA GLU A 23 8.39 10.55 -12.24
C GLU A 23 8.99 11.10 -10.94
N LYS A 24 8.16 11.39 -9.93
CA LYS A 24 8.63 11.81 -8.59
C LYS A 24 9.46 10.72 -7.90
N LEU A 25 9.07 9.45 -8.01
CA LEU A 25 9.83 8.34 -7.42
C LEU A 25 11.21 8.21 -8.07
N LEU A 26 11.28 8.28 -9.40
CA LEU A 26 12.54 8.23 -10.14
C LEU A 26 13.48 9.36 -9.71
N VAL A 27 12.98 10.60 -9.63
CA VAL A 27 13.80 11.76 -9.22
C VAL A 27 14.27 11.64 -7.76
N ASN A 28 13.40 11.24 -6.84
CA ASN A 28 13.75 11.16 -5.42
C ASN A 28 14.67 9.97 -5.09
N HIS A 29 14.57 8.87 -5.82
CA HIS A 29 15.25 7.61 -5.51
C HIS A 29 16.32 7.20 -6.52
N ALA A 30 16.62 8.00 -7.53
CA ALA A 30 17.62 7.68 -8.58
C ALA A 30 19.00 7.24 -8.03
N LYS A 31 19.42 7.77 -6.88
CA LYS A 31 20.73 7.45 -6.27
C LYS A 31 20.67 6.33 -5.22
N HIS A 32 19.48 5.80 -4.93
CA HIS A 32 19.32 4.84 -3.84
C HIS A 32 19.74 3.43 -4.31
N PRO A 33 20.66 2.73 -3.61
CA PRO A 33 21.25 1.48 -4.10
C PRO A 33 20.26 0.32 -4.25
N LYS A 34 19.09 0.40 -3.60
CA LYS A 34 18.01 -0.60 -3.69
C LYS A 34 16.87 -0.20 -4.64
N PHE A 35 16.96 0.94 -5.30
CA PHE A 35 15.97 1.40 -6.27
C PHE A 35 16.57 1.33 -7.67
N VAL A 36 15.86 0.68 -8.58
CA VAL A 36 16.35 0.43 -9.93
C VAL A 36 15.41 1.10 -10.91
N ILE A 37 16.00 1.92 -11.79
CA ILE A 37 15.31 2.53 -12.91
C ILE A 37 15.29 1.51 -14.06
N PRO A 38 14.12 1.10 -14.54
CA PRO A 38 14.00 0.10 -15.58
C PRO A 38 14.39 0.67 -16.94
N GLU A 39 14.71 -0.21 -17.88
CA GLU A 39 15.04 0.19 -19.25
C GLU A 39 13.81 0.76 -19.97
N MET A 40 14.02 1.65 -20.96
CA MET A 40 12.96 2.35 -21.69
C MET A 40 11.91 1.43 -22.38
N ARG A 41 12.22 0.14 -22.57
CA ARG A 41 11.33 -0.86 -23.18
C ARG A 41 10.65 -1.79 -22.16
N ALA A 42 10.96 -1.64 -20.88
CA ALA A 42 10.37 -2.45 -19.83
C ALA A 42 8.88 -2.09 -19.63
N LYS A 43 8.07 -3.08 -19.26
CA LYS A 43 6.66 -2.87 -18.88
C LYS A 43 6.50 -2.36 -17.45
N SER A 44 7.57 -2.41 -16.66
CA SER A 44 7.61 -1.97 -15.27
C SER A 44 8.01 -0.51 -15.16
N ASP A 45 7.42 0.21 -14.20
CA ASP A 45 7.69 1.62 -13.96
C ASP A 45 8.94 1.83 -13.09
N PHE A 46 9.17 0.94 -12.13
CA PHE A 46 10.39 0.90 -11.31
C PHE A 46 10.64 -0.49 -10.74
N ALA A 47 11.84 -0.76 -10.22
CA ALA A 47 12.10 -2.00 -9.48
C ALA A 47 12.76 -1.73 -8.13
N VAL A 48 12.52 -2.62 -7.18
CA VAL A 48 13.10 -2.56 -5.84
C VAL A 48 13.87 -3.86 -5.57
N ILE A 49 15.08 -3.72 -5.04
CA ILE A 49 15.89 -4.85 -4.60
C ILE A 49 15.51 -5.20 -3.16
N HIS A 50 14.69 -6.23 -3.01
CA HIS A 50 14.31 -6.80 -1.72
C HIS A 50 15.37 -7.79 -1.25
N TYR A 51 15.27 -8.21 0.01
CA TYR A 51 16.18 -9.20 0.57
C TYR A 51 16.13 -10.52 -0.24
N ALA A 52 14.96 -10.93 -0.72
CA ALA A 52 14.76 -12.12 -1.53
C ALA A 52 14.88 -11.87 -3.06
N GLY A 53 15.53 -10.78 -3.47
CA GLY A 53 15.77 -10.47 -4.88
C GLY A 53 15.04 -9.22 -5.41
N ARG A 54 15.25 -8.94 -6.70
CA ARG A 54 14.65 -7.80 -7.40
C ARG A 54 13.19 -8.09 -7.74
N VAL A 55 12.33 -7.11 -7.51
CA VAL A 55 10.91 -7.13 -7.91
C VAL A 55 10.63 -5.91 -8.77
N ASP A 56 10.10 -6.14 -9.98
CA ASP A 56 9.66 -5.11 -10.90
C ASP A 56 8.20 -4.73 -10.60
N TYR A 57 7.93 -3.44 -10.41
CA TYR A 57 6.62 -2.90 -10.05
C TYR A 57 6.01 -2.12 -11.20
N SER A 58 4.69 -2.24 -11.35
CA SER A 58 3.88 -1.31 -12.13
C SER A 58 3.01 -0.49 -11.17
N ALA A 59 3.04 0.83 -11.35
CA ALA A 59 2.33 1.82 -10.56
C ALA A 59 0.87 2.04 -11.00
N ASP A 60 0.37 1.21 -11.92
CA ASP A 60 -0.97 1.38 -12.49
C ASP A 60 -2.08 1.30 -11.43
N GLN A 61 -2.90 2.35 -11.39
CA GLN A 61 -4.00 2.56 -10.45
C GLN A 61 -3.56 2.61 -8.98
N TRP A 62 -2.30 2.92 -8.69
CA TRP A 62 -1.82 2.99 -7.31
C TRP A 62 -2.50 4.10 -6.52
N LEU A 63 -2.71 5.27 -7.13
CA LEU A 63 -3.42 6.36 -6.46
C LEU A 63 -4.84 5.94 -6.08
N MET A 64 -5.60 5.37 -7.03
CA MET A 64 -6.96 4.87 -6.78
C MET A 64 -6.98 3.81 -5.66
N LYS A 65 -6.08 2.82 -5.72
CA LYS A 65 -5.99 1.74 -4.72
C LYS A 65 -5.61 2.27 -3.34
N ASN A 66 -4.80 3.32 -3.26
CA ASN A 66 -4.37 3.89 -1.99
C ASN A 66 -5.41 4.86 -1.39
N MET A 67 -6.20 5.49 -2.25
CA MET A 67 -7.32 6.36 -1.90
C MET A 67 -8.54 5.56 -1.46
N ASP A 68 -8.78 4.39 -2.07
CA ASP A 68 -9.92 3.51 -1.80
C ASP A 68 -11.28 4.25 -1.83
N PRO A 69 -11.63 4.91 -2.96
CA PRO A 69 -12.85 5.72 -3.02
C PRO A 69 -14.10 4.83 -3.00
N LEU A 70 -14.94 5.02 -1.98
CA LEU A 70 -16.26 4.39 -1.91
C LEU A 70 -17.38 5.36 -2.31
N ASN A 71 -18.45 4.81 -2.90
CA ASN A 71 -19.66 5.58 -3.20
C ASN A 71 -20.50 5.75 -1.93
N GLU A 72 -20.59 6.98 -1.43
CA GLU A 72 -21.33 7.34 -0.21
C GLU A 72 -22.80 6.89 -0.24
N ASN A 73 -23.46 6.93 -1.40
CA ASN A 73 -24.87 6.51 -1.51
C ASN A 73 -25.02 5.00 -1.28
N VAL A 74 -24.05 4.22 -1.75
CA VAL A 74 -24.04 2.75 -1.58
C VAL A 74 -23.71 2.40 -0.13
N VAL A 75 -22.79 3.13 0.50
CA VAL A 75 -22.48 2.99 1.93
C VAL A 75 -23.74 3.28 2.77
N ALA A 76 -24.41 4.39 2.50
CA ALA A 76 -25.65 4.77 3.20
C ALA A 76 -26.76 3.74 2.99
N LEU A 77 -26.88 3.15 1.79
CA LEU A 77 -27.83 2.08 1.52
C LEU A 77 -27.56 0.85 2.40
N PHE A 78 -26.31 0.42 2.52
CA PHE A 78 -25.96 -0.73 3.35
C PHE A 78 -26.11 -0.47 4.85
N GLN A 79 -25.83 0.76 5.30
CA GLN A 79 -26.05 1.19 6.68
C GLN A 79 -27.54 1.22 7.06
N ASN A 80 -28.42 1.46 6.09
CA ASN A 80 -29.88 1.46 6.26
C ASN A 80 -30.56 0.18 5.75
N SER A 81 -29.79 -0.89 5.54
CA SER A 81 -30.33 -2.17 5.08
C SER A 81 -31.35 -2.75 6.08
N SER A 82 -32.33 -3.50 5.57
CA SER A 82 -33.29 -4.23 6.41
C SER A 82 -32.67 -5.42 7.14
N ASP A 83 -31.51 -5.91 6.70
CA ASP A 83 -30.80 -7.01 7.34
C ASP A 83 -29.86 -6.50 8.46
N PRO A 84 -30.11 -6.85 9.73
CA PRO A 84 -29.26 -6.43 10.84
C PRO A 84 -27.79 -6.86 10.69
N PHE A 85 -27.52 -7.99 10.02
CA PHE A 85 -26.16 -8.46 9.78
C PHE A 85 -25.42 -7.52 8.82
N VAL A 86 -26.04 -7.13 7.71
CA VAL A 86 -25.48 -6.17 6.76
C VAL A 86 -25.23 -4.82 7.44
N VAL A 87 -26.20 -4.32 8.19
CA VAL A 87 -26.03 -3.07 8.95
C VAL A 87 -24.82 -3.18 9.88
N SER A 88 -24.63 -4.32 10.57
CA SER A 88 -23.52 -4.54 11.50
C SER A 88 -22.13 -4.47 10.87
N ILE A 89 -21.98 -4.91 9.62
CA ILE A 89 -20.72 -4.86 8.89
C ILE A 89 -20.36 -3.41 8.52
N TRP A 90 -21.38 -2.61 8.16
CA TRP A 90 -21.18 -1.26 7.60
C TRP A 90 -21.28 -0.13 8.66
N LYS A 91 -21.42 -0.46 9.95
CA LYS A 91 -21.51 0.53 11.04
C LYS A 91 -20.32 1.50 11.07
N ASP A 92 -19.12 0.98 10.82
CA ASP A 92 -17.86 1.75 10.92
C ASP A 92 -17.32 2.20 9.54
N ALA A 93 -18.16 2.12 8.49
CA ALA A 93 -17.75 2.45 7.13
C ALA A 93 -17.51 3.95 6.88
N GLU A 94 -17.76 4.82 7.86
CA GLU A 94 -17.43 6.25 7.82
C GLU A 94 -15.93 6.53 7.62
N PHE A 95 -15.06 5.54 7.89
CA PHE A 95 -13.62 5.63 7.67
C PHE A 95 -13.18 5.37 6.22
N ALA A 96 -14.04 4.73 5.41
CA ALA A 96 -13.65 4.12 4.14
C ALA A 96 -13.97 4.99 2.90
N GLY A 97 -14.30 6.28 3.09
CA GLY A 97 -14.63 7.18 2.00
C GLY A 97 -13.80 8.46 2.02
N ILE A 98 -13.03 8.70 0.96
CA ILE A 98 -12.65 10.06 0.58
C ILE A 98 -13.86 10.67 -0.12
N CYS A 99 -14.61 11.48 0.61
CA CYS A 99 -15.40 12.64 0.19
C CYS A 99 -16.12 13.14 1.47
N ALA A 100 -16.29 14.42 1.78
CA ALA A 100 -16.07 15.64 1.05
C ALA A 100 -15.18 16.57 1.88
N SER A 101 -13.98 16.87 1.36
CA SER A 101 -13.42 18.20 1.63
C SER A 101 -14.25 19.18 0.80
N GLU A 102 -15.35 19.67 1.36
CA GLU A 102 -15.78 21.03 1.03
C GLU A 102 -14.59 21.94 1.36
N LEU A 103 -13.85 22.33 0.32
CA LEU A 103 -12.91 23.42 0.38
C LEU A 103 -13.71 24.71 0.59
N ASN A 104 -14.17 24.95 1.81
CA ASN A 104 -14.72 26.24 2.19
C ASN A 104 -13.56 27.23 2.29
N GLU A 105 -13.43 28.10 1.28
CA GLU A 105 -12.63 29.31 1.38
C GLU A 105 -13.16 30.14 2.55
N THR A 106 -12.36 30.22 3.61
CA THR A 106 -12.55 31.22 4.66
C THR A 106 -11.34 32.14 4.67
N ALA A 107 -11.58 33.41 5.01
CA ALA A 107 -10.64 34.54 4.90
C ALA A 107 -9.31 34.40 5.70
N PHE A 108 -9.04 33.25 6.31
CA PHE A 108 -7.85 32.97 7.12
C PHE A 108 -7.02 31.76 6.64
N GLY A 109 -7.21 31.34 5.38
CA GLY A 109 -6.41 30.29 4.75
C GLY A 109 -7.00 28.88 4.91
N VAL A 110 -6.44 27.95 4.13
CA VAL A 110 -6.91 26.55 4.02
C VAL A 110 -6.71 25.84 5.37
N ARG A 111 -7.81 25.67 6.12
CA ARG A 111 -7.86 24.82 7.32
C ARG A 111 -8.84 23.68 7.06
N THR A 112 -8.29 22.49 6.79
CA THR A 112 -9.04 21.24 6.73
C THR A 112 -9.74 21.00 8.06
N LYS A 113 -11.09 21.06 8.08
CA LYS A 113 -11.88 20.46 9.17
C LYS A 113 -11.59 18.96 9.20
N LYS A 114 -11.61 18.43 10.42
CA LYS A 114 -11.00 17.19 10.90
C LYS A 114 -11.70 15.92 10.37
N GLY A 115 -11.71 15.70 9.05
CA GLY A 115 -11.84 14.39 8.43
C GLY A 115 -10.43 13.97 8.03
N MET A 116 -9.78 13.16 8.86
CA MET A 116 -8.36 12.85 8.69
C MET A 116 -8.21 11.98 7.43
N PHE A 117 -7.84 12.59 6.31
CA PHE A 117 -7.48 11.90 5.08
C PHE A 117 -6.45 10.83 5.44
N ARG A 118 -6.89 9.58 5.43
CA ARG A 118 -6.06 8.43 5.76
C ARG A 118 -6.10 7.50 4.57
N THR A 119 -4.97 7.38 3.93
CA THR A 119 -4.78 6.41 2.86
C THR A 119 -4.66 5.01 3.41
N VAL A 120 -4.87 4.02 2.55
CA VAL A 120 -4.63 2.61 2.86
C VAL A 120 -3.20 2.39 3.37
N SER A 121 -2.22 3.04 2.75
CA SER A 121 -0.81 2.96 3.14
C SER A 121 -0.55 3.51 4.55
N GLN A 122 -1.20 4.62 4.93
CA GLN A 122 -1.08 5.18 6.28
C GLN A 122 -1.68 4.26 7.33
N MET A 123 -2.89 3.73 7.07
CA MET A 123 -3.55 2.78 7.97
C MET A 123 -2.69 1.53 8.17
N HIS A 124 -2.20 0.94 7.07
CA HIS A 124 -1.33 -0.23 7.12
C HIS A 124 -0.05 0.03 7.90
N LYS A 125 0.60 1.18 7.67
CA LYS A 125 1.83 1.56 8.39
C LYS A 125 1.60 1.74 9.89
N GLU A 126 0.47 2.33 10.29
CA GLU A 126 0.11 2.49 11.70
C GLU A 126 -0.11 1.13 12.38
N GLN A 127 -0.88 0.24 11.76
CA GLN A 127 -1.13 -1.11 12.24
C GLN A 127 0.17 -1.93 12.33
N LEU A 128 1.02 -1.87 11.30
CA LEU A 128 2.32 -2.55 11.28
C LEU A 128 3.24 -2.03 12.38
N THR A 129 3.25 -0.73 12.65
CA THR A 129 4.07 -0.14 13.73
C THR A 129 3.62 -0.64 15.10
N ARG A 130 2.30 -0.73 15.33
CA ARG A 130 1.73 -1.31 16.57
C ARG A 130 2.14 -2.77 16.72
N LEU A 131 1.98 -3.58 15.67
CA LEU A 131 2.38 -4.98 15.66
C LEU A 131 3.88 -5.15 15.96
N MET A 132 4.74 -4.39 15.29
CA MET A 132 6.19 -4.47 15.47
C MET A 132 6.62 -4.06 16.89
N THR A 133 5.92 -3.10 17.51
CA THR A 133 6.14 -2.74 18.92
C THR A 133 5.83 -3.92 19.85
N THR A 134 4.70 -4.59 19.65
CA THR A 134 4.35 -5.78 20.43
C THR A 134 5.35 -6.91 20.23
N LEU A 135 5.71 -7.22 18.98
CA LEU A 135 6.67 -8.30 18.67
C LEU A 135 8.05 -8.05 19.29
N ARG A 136 8.53 -6.80 19.29
CA ARG A 136 9.81 -6.42 19.93
C ARG A 136 9.81 -6.59 21.45
N ASN A 137 8.64 -6.57 22.07
CA ASN A 137 8.46 -6.74 23.52
C ASN A 137 8.17 -8.21 23.92
N THR A 138 8.33 -9.15 22.99
CA THR A 138 8.12 -10.59 23.22
C THR A 138 9.37 -11.38 22.89
N SER A 139 9.45 -12.64 23.36
CA SER A 139 10.51 -13.56 22.97
C SER A 139 10.16 -14.24 21.64
N PRO A 140 10.89 -13.96 20.54
CA PRO A 140 10.55 -14.51 19.24
C PRO A 140 11.04 -15.96 19.09
N HIS A 141 10.17 -16.82 18.57
CA HIS A 141 10.54 -18.16 18.09
C HIS A 141 10.33 -18.20 16.57
N PHE A 142 11.38 -18.54 15.82
CA PHE A 142 11.35 -18.49 14.36
C PHE A 142 11.20 -19.88 13.75
N VAL A 143 10.20 -20.03 12.87
CA VAL A 143 10.08 -21.16 11.94
C VAL A 143 10.28 -20.61 10.54
N ARG A 144 11.37 -21.02 9.87
CA ARG A 144 11.67 -20.58 8.50
C ARG A 144 11.10 -21.58 7.49
N CYS A 145 10.02 -21.21 6.83
CA CYS A 145 9.42 -22.01 5.77
C CYS A 145 10.23 -21.91 4.47
N ILE A 146 10.51 -23.04 3.83
CA ILE A 146 11.27 -23.13 2.56
C ILE A 146 10.33 -23.59 1.45
N ILE A 147 10.37 -22.92 0.29
CA ILE A 147 9.60 -23.32 -0.89
C ILE A 147 10.36 -24.43 -1.63
N PRO A 148 9.80 -25.65 -1.76
CA PRO A 148 10.51 -26.76 -2.37
C PRO A 148 10.50 -26.72 -3.90
N ASN A 149 9.44 -26.18 -4.52
CA ASN A 149 9.29 -26.03 -5.97
C ASN A 149 8.23 -24.99 -6.33
N HIS A 150 8.25 -24.49 -7.57
CA HIS A 150 7.22 -23.58 -8.09
C HIS A 150 5.99 -24.30 -8.68
N GLU A 151 6.12 -25.59 -9.00
CA GLU A 151 5.06 -26.38 -9.64
C GLU A 151 3.95 -26.81 -8.69
N LYS A 152 4.07 -26.49 -7.40
CA LYS A 152 3.15 -26.91 -6.32
C LYS A 152 2.96 -28.43 -6.25
N LYS A 153 3.99 -29.21 -6.64
CA LYS A 153 3.95 -30.68 -6.62
C LYS A 153 4.54 -31.22 -5.32
N VAL A 154 3.92 -32.27 -4.80
CA VAL A 154 4.46 -33.02 -3.65
C VAL A 154 5.71 -33.79 -4.08
N SER A 155 6.70 -33.90 -3.20
CA SER A 155 7.96 -34.65 -3.40
C SER A 155 8.85 -34.19 -4.56
N SER A 156 8.56 -33.04 -5.17
CA SER A 156 9.42 -32.41 -6.16
C SER A 156 10.28 -31.35 -5.48
N TYR A 157 11.60 -31.40 -5.66
CA TYR A 157 12.56 -30.51 -5.02
C TYR A 157 13.46 -29.83 -6.04
N MET A 158 13.44 -28.50 -6.04
CA MET A 158 14.32 -27.67 -6.85
C MET A 158 15.48 -27.17 -5.98
N ALA A 159 16.64 -27.83 -6.08
CA ALA A 159 17.82 -27.54 -5.27
C ALA A 159 18.22 -26.05 -5.31
N PHE A 160 18.16 -25.42 -6.48
CA PHE A 160 18.47 -23.99 -6.63
C PHE A 160 17.52 -23.08 -5.84
N LEU A 161 16.21 -23.38 -5.84
CA LEU A 161 15.21 -22.59 -5.12
C LEU A 161 15.34 -22.75 -3.60
N SER A 162 15.65 -23.96 -3.14
CA SER A 162 15.90 -24.21 -1.72
C SER A 162 17.18 -23.50 -1.26
N LEU A 163 18.29 -23.61 -2.02
CA LEU A 163 19.56 -22.92 -1.73
C LEU A 163 19.40 -21.40 -1.73
N PHE A 164 18.63 -20.85 -2.67
CA PHE A 164 18.26 -19.43 -2.69
C PHE A 164 17.54 -19.05 -1.39
N SER A 165 16.51 -19.80 -1.00
CA SER A 165 15.75 -19.55 0.23
C SER A 165 16.64 -19.61 1.48
N PHE A 166 17.62 -20.51 1.55
CA PHE A 166 18.60 -20.60 2.64
C PHE A 166 19.59 -19.42 2.67
N THR A 167 20.00 -18.92 1.50
CA THR A 167 20.98 -17.82 1.41
C THR A 167 20.37 -16.48 1.84
N PHE A 168 19.07 -16.30 1.60
CA PHE A 168 18.36 -15.04 1.86
C PHE A 168 17.52 -15.04 3.15
N SER A 169 17.45 -16.15 3.90
CA SER A 169 16.71 -16.24 5.19
C SER A 169 17.62 -16.18 6.40
#